data_AF-A0A0G1M682-F1
#
_entry.id   AF-A0A0G1M682-F1
#
_cell.length_a   1.000
_cell.length_b   1.000
_cell.length_c   1.000
_cell.angle_alpha   90.00
_cell.angle_beta   90.00
_cell.angle_gamma   90.00
#
_symmetry.space_group_name_H-M   'P 1'
#
loop_
_entity.id
_entity.type
_entity.pdbx_description
1 polymer ?
#
loop_
_entity_poly.entity_id
_entity_poly.type
_entity_poly.pdbx_seq_one_letter_code
_entity_poly.pdbx_strand_id
1 'polypeptide(L)'
;MTKSKIKILSSLVAAMLFLNSVSPAFAQAGAGSTAGDRAAKLEEAKAKRIELIKARANEEIDRRIKALDKLLEHVQKMKRVSDAQKNSTASMVAGEKAKLETMRAKIAADTDLETLKADQRSIAESYRIFALIMP
;
A
#
# COMPACT_ATOMS: atom_id res chain seq x y z
N MET A 1 29.23 7.65 -22.84
CA MET A 1 29.07 8.30 -21.52
C MET A 1 27.70 8.96 -21.49
N THR A 2 26.73 8.34 -20.84
CA THR A 2 25.32 8.74 -20.82
C THR A 2 24.99 9.48 -19.51
N LYS A 3 24.64 10.76 -19.62
CA LYS A 3 23.96 11.61 -18.62
C LYS A 3 23.09 12.57 -19.46
N SER A 4 21.89 13.02 -19.12
CA SER A 4 21.27 13.26 -17.83
C SER A 4 19.75 13.41 -18.01
N LYS A 5 18.99 13.24 -16.92
CA LYS A 5 17.57 13.56 -16.76
C LYS A 5 17.35 15.08 -16.78
N ILE A 6 16.13 15.58 -17.08
CA ILE A 6 15.44 16.70 -16.37
C ILE A 6 14.02 16.91 -16.94
N LYS A 7 13.08 17.12 -16.01
CA LYS A 7 11.64 17.39 -16.16
C LYS A 7 11.36 18.86 -16.61
N ILE A 8 10.06 19.13 -16.83
CA ILE A 8 9.30 20.40 -16.62
C ILE A 8 8.90 21.14 -17.92
N LEU A 9 7.58 21.34 -18.10
CA LEU A 9 6.80 22.53 -18.55
C LEU A 9 5.54 22.01 -19.29
N SER A 10 4.35 22.03 -18.69
CA SER A 10 3.44 23.20 -18.61
C SER A 10 3.12 23.81 -19.98
N SER A 11 1.97 23.44 -20.54
CA SER A 11 1.26 24.07 -21.66
C SER A 11 -0.23 23.81 -21.39
N LEU A 12 -1.00 24.73 -20.81
CA LEU A 12 -1.59 25.96 -21.35
C LEU A 12 -2.67 25.72 -22.43
N VAL A 13 -3.87 26.19 -22.11
CA VAL A 13 -5.04 26.56 -22.95
C VAL A 13 -6.02 25.47 -23.41
N ALA A 14 -7.24 25.52 -22.84
CA ALA A 14 -8.53 25.73 -23.54
C ALA A 14 -9.66 25.54 -22.49
N ALA A 15 -10.19 26.58 -21.86
CA ALA A 15 -11.22 27.48 -22.38
C ALA A 15 -12.41 26.75 -23.03
N MET A 16 -13.36 26.28 -22.21
CA MET A 16 -14.75 26.15 -22.66
C MET A 16 -15.68 26.59 -21.52
N LEU A 17 -16.23 27.79 -21.73
CA LEU A 17 -17.33 28.38 -20.98
C LEU A 17 -18.57 27.47 -21.06
N PHE A 18 -19.07 27.00 -19.92
CA PHE A 18 -20.47 26.61 -19.79
C PHE A 18 -21.22 27.68 -19.02
N LEU A 19 -21.95 28.52 -19.78
CA LEU A 19 -23.07 29.31 -19.29
C LEU A 19 -24.17 28.33 -18.87
N ASN A 20 -24.52 28.31 -17.58
CA ASN A 20 -25.80 27.79 -17.11
C ASN A 20 -26.41 28.79 -16.13
N SER A 21 -27.48 29.43 -16.58
CA SER A 21 -28.40 30.21 -15.77
C SER A 21 -29.19 29.29 -14.83
N VAL A 22 -29.04 29.47 -13.52
CA VAL A 22 -29.96 28.88 -12.52
C VAL A 22 -30.34 29.96 -11.52
N SER A 23 -31.60 30.36 -11.53
CA SER A 23 -32.23 31.20 -10.51
C SER A 23 -32.25 30.47 -9.16
N PRO A 24 -32.06 31.16 -8.01
CA PRO A 24 -32.21 30.53 -6.71
C PRO A 24 -33.69 30.47 -6.32
N ALA A 25 -34.35 29.35 -6.58
CA ALA A 25 -35.61 29.04 -5.92
C ALA A 25 -35.30 28.44 -4.53
N PHE A 26 -35.36 29.28 -3.50
CA PHE A 26 -35.36 28.84 -2.11
C PHE A 26 -36.64 28.04 -1.83
N ALA A 27 -36.51 26.76 -1.49
CA ALA A 27 -37.55 25.96 -0.85
C ALA A 27 -36.97 25.21 0.36
N GLN A 28 -37.09 25.87 1.50
CA GLN A 28 -37.39 25.41 2.86
C GLN A 28 -37.22 23.90 3.17
N ALA A 29 -36.24 23.63 4.04
CA ALA A 29 -36.24 22.70 5.18
C ALA A 29 -36.98 21.35 5.06
N GLY A 30 -36.20 20.31 4.76
CA GLY A 30 -36.33 19.00 5.38
C GLY A 30 -34.94 18.54 5.79
N ALA A 31 -34.77 18.00 7.00
CA ALA A 31 -33.53 17.37 7.45
C ALA A 31 -33.23 16.14 6.58
N GLY A 32 -32.72 16.36 5.38
CA GLY A 32 -32.49 15.35 4.38
C GLY A 32 -31.16 15.63 3.73
N SER A 33 -30.14 14.87 4.15
CA SER A 33 -28.87 14.75 3.44
C SER A 33 -29.15 14.73 1.94
N THR A 34 -28.74 15.78 1.24
CA THR A 34 -28.90 15.88 -0.19
C THR A 34 -28.12 14.75 -0.86
N ALA A 35 -28.45 14.41 -2.12
CA ALA A 35 -27.70 13.39 -2.86
C ALA A 35 -26.18 13.72 -2.90
N GLY A 36 -25.82 15.00 -2.92
CA GLY A 36 -24.43 15.47 -2.82
C GLY A 36 -23.76 15.13 -1.48
N ASP A 37 -24.47 15.32 -0.35
CA ASP A 37 -23.94 14.97 0.97
C ASP A 37 -23.71 13.46 1.15
N ARG A 38 -24.55 12.63 0.51
CA ARG A 38 -24.40 11.16 0.53
C ARG A 38 -23.20 10.72 -0.30
N ALA A 39 -23.02 11.29 -1.49
CA ALA A 39 -21.88 11.01 -2.35
C ALA A 39 -20.55 11.40 -1.68
N ALA A 40 -20.49 12.59 -1.06
CA ALA A 40 -19.31 13.05 -0.34
C ALA A 40 -18.93 12.13 0.83
N LYS A 41 -19.92 11.69 1.63
CA LYS A 41 -19.71 10.74 2.73
C LYS A 41 -19.22 9.37 2.26
N LEU A 42 -19.71 8.90 1.10
CA LEU A 42 -19.27 7.63 0.53
C LEU A 42 -17.81 7.69 0.08
N GLU A 43 -17.40 8.78 -0.58
CA GLU A 43 -16.01 8.98 -0.98
C GLU A 43 -15.07 9.11 0.22
N GLU A 44 -15.49 9.82 1.27
CA GLU A 44 -14.73 9.91 2.53
C GLU A 44 -14.58 8.53 3.18
N ALA A 45 -15.65 7.73 3.24
CA ALA A 45 -15.62 6.39 3.80
C ALA A 45 -14.71 5.45 2.98
N LYS A 46 -14.72 5.58 1.64
CA LYS A 46 -13.83 4.84 0.75
C LYS A 46 -12.38 5.20 0.98
N ALA A 47 -12.06 6.49 1.06
CA ALA A 47 -10.71 6.98 1.35
C ALA A 47 -10.20 6.45 2.70
N LYS A 48 -11.01 6.56 3.76
CA LYS A 48 -10.69 5.99 5.08
C LYS A 48 -10.43 4.48 5.01
N ARG A 49 -11.22 3.75 4.21
CA ARG A 49 -11.05 2.31 4.05
C ARG A 49 -9.75 1.94 3.34
N ILE A 50 -9.38 2.70 2.32
CA ILE A 50 -8.10 2.55 1.62
C ILE A 50 -6.94 2.72 2.61
N GLU A 51 -6.94 3.81 3.38
CA GLU A 51 -5.88 4.07 4.37
C GLU A 51 -5.78 2.97 5.44
N LEU A 52 -6.92 2.45 5.92
CA LEU A 52 -6.93 1.34 6.87
C LEU A 52 -6.34 0.05 6.29
N ILE A 53 -6.57 -0.24 5.01
CA ILE A 53 -6.00 -1.42 4.34
C ILE A 53 -4.49 -1.24 4.17
N LYS A 54 -4.04 -0.06 3.72
CA LYS A 54 -2.61 0.26 3.61
C LYS A 54 -1.90 0.11 4.96
N ALA A 55 -2.49 0.66 6.03
CA ALA A 55 -1.93 0.56 7.38
C ALA A 55 -1.78 -0.90 7.83
N ARG A 56 -2.81 -1.72 7.66
CA ARG A 56 -2.76 -3.15 8.03
C ARG A 56 -1.75 -3.95 7.20
N ALA A 57 -1.66 -3.65 5.91
CA ALA A 57 -0.71 -4.32 5.04
C ALA A 57 0.74 -3.98 5.42
N ASN A 58 1.01 -2.71 5.74
CA ASN A 58 2.31 -2.27 6.24
C ASN A 58 2.68 -2.94 7.57
N GLU A 59 1.72 -3.05 8.49
CA GLU A 59 1.94 -3.71 9.78
C GLU A 59 2.33 -5.20 9.60
N GLU A 60 1.70 -5.89 8.65
CA GLU A 60 2.03 -7.29 8.34
C GLU A 60 3.41 -7.42 7.68
N ILE A 61 3.75 -6.50 6.77
CA ILE A 61 5.09 -6.43 6.18
C ILE A 61 6.15 -6.24 7.28
N ASP A 62 5.93 -5.31 8.21
CA ASP A 62 6.87 -5.04 9.29
C ASP A 62 7.01 -6.24 10.25
N ARG A 63 5.91 -6.92 10.58
CA ARG A 63 5.94 -8.17 11.35
C ARG A 63 6.81 -9.22 10.67
N ARG A 64 6.63 -9.41 9.36
CA ARG A 64 7.37 -10.41 8.59
C ARG A 64 8.84 -10.07 8.47
N ILE A 65 9.19 -8.81 8.23
CA ILE A 65 10.58 -8.34 8.22
C ILE A 65 11.25 -8.63 9.57
N LYS A 66 10.58 -8.28 10.68
CA LYS A 66 11.11 -8.53 12.03
C LYS A 66 11.34 -10.01 12.30
N ALA A 67 10.43 -10.86 11.83
CA ALA A 67 10.57 -12.30 11.98
C ALA A 67 11.73 -12.84 11.13
N LEU A 68 11.90 -12.38 9.88
CA LEU A 68 13.05 -12.70 9.03
C LEU A 68 14.39 -12.28 9.67
N ASP A 69 14.44 -11.11 10.30
CA ASP A 69 15.63 -10.65 11.01
C ASP A 69 15.97 -11.56 12.20
N LYS A 70 14.97 -11.99 12.98
CA LYS A 70 15.16 -12.97 14.06
C LYS A 70 15.66 -14.32 13.56
N LEU A 71 15.11 -14.83 12.45
CA LEU A 71 15.59 -16.07 11.84
C LEU A 71 17.06 -15.96 11.46
N LEU A 72 17.43 -14.85 10.83
CA LEU A 72 18.82 -14.60 10.45
C LEU A 72 19.73 -14.58 11.69
N GLU A 73 19.35 -13.89 12.76
CA GLU A 73 20.10 -13.90 14.02
C GLU A 73 20.28 -15.32 14.57
N HIS A 74 19.23 -16.14 14.56
CA HIS A 74 19.29 -17.53 15.03
C HIS A 74 20.26 -18.36 14.19
N VAL A 75 20.16 -18.28 12.87
CA VAL A 75 21.02 -19.01 11.92
C VAL A 75 22.48 -18.59 12.08
N GLN A 76 22.76 -17.30 12.26
CA GLN A 76 24.12 -16.82 12.47
C GLN A 76 24.75 -17.37 13.76
N LYS A 77 23.95 -17.55 14.81
CA LYS A 77 24.37 -18.14 16.09
C LYS A 77 24.52 -19.67 16.06
N MET A 78 24.05 -20.36 15.01
CA MET A 78 24.18 -21.81 14.92
C MET A 78 25.65 -22.24 14.76
N LYS A 79 26.11 -23.15 15.62
CA LYS A 79 27.49 -23.68 15.60
C LYS A 79 27.69 -24.85 14.62
N ARG A 80 26.60 -25.47 14.17
CA ARG A 80 26.61 -26.70 13.33
C ARG A 80 26.18 -26.44 11.88
N VAL A 81 26.17 -25.18 11.47
CA VAL A 81 25.84 -24.74 10.11
C VAL A 81 27.07 -24.09 9.53
N SER A 82 27.44 -24.46 8.30
CA SER A 82 28.62 -23.90 7.65
C SER A 82 28.42 -22.42 7.29
N ASP A 83 29.51 -21.68 7.15
CA ASP A 83 29.43 -20.27 6.76
C ASP A 83 28.79 -20.09 5.38
N ALA A 84 29.03 -21.03 4.45
CA ALA A 84 28.37 -21.04 3.15
C ALA A 84 26.84 -21.16 3.27
N GLN A 85 26.35 -22.03 4.17
CA GLN A 85 24.92 -22.17 4.44
C GLN A 85 24.35 -20.92 5.10
N LYS A 86 25.06 -20.34 6.08
CA LYS A 86 24.66 -19.07 6.72
C LYS A 86 24.53 -17.94 5.71
N ASN A 87 25.50 -17.81 4.81
CA ASN A 87 25.52 -16.78 3.76
C ASN A 87 24.39 -17.00 2.73
N SER A 88 24.10 -18.25 2.40
CA SER A 88 22.95 -18.59 1.55
C SER A 88 21.64 -18.17 2.20
N THR A 89 21.42 -18.50 3.48
CA THR A 89 20.23 -18.07 4.22
C THR A 89 20.14 -16.54 4.34
N ALA A 90 21.26 -15.85 4.61
CA ALA A 90 21.31 -14.39 4.64
C ALA A 90 20.86 -13.77 3.31
N SER A 91 21.32 -14.35 2.19
CA SER A 91 20.95 -13.91 0.85
C SER A 91 19.46 -14.14 0.56
N MET A 92 18.92 -15.29 0.97
CA MET A 92 17.49 -15.58 0.86
C MET A 92 16.63 -14.61 1.67
N VAL A 93 17.03 -14.35 2.93
CA VAL A 93 16.35 -13.37 3.81
C VAL A 93 16.37 -11.97 3.20
N ALA A 94 17.52 -11.51 2.69
CA ALA A 94 17.64 -10.22 2.03
C ALA A 94 16.74 -10.12 0.79
N GLY A 95 16.69 -11.17 -0.02
CA GLY A 95 15.81 -11.25 -1.18
C GLY A 95 14.33 -11.17 -0.80
N GLU A 96 13.93 -11.85 0.28
CA GLU A 96 12.53 -11.80 0.73
C GLU A 96 12.15 -10.43 1.31
N LYS A 97 13.05 -9.79 2.06
CA LYS A 97 12.86 -8.40 2.53
C LYS A 97 12.68 -7.44 1.35
N ALA A 98 13.47 -7.58 0.28
CA ALA A 98 13.34 -6.75 -0.91
C ALA A 98 11.97 -6.91 -1.60
N LYS A 99 11.44 -8.14 -1.67
CA LYS A 99 10.08 -8.38 -2.20
C LYS A 99 9.01 -7.72 -1.34
N LEU A 100 9.15 -7.78 -0.01
CA LEU A 100 8.22 -7.13 0.92
C LEU A 100 8.24 -5.61 0.77
N GLU A 101 9.42 -4.99 0.63
CA GLU A 101 9.53 -3.55 0.37
C GLU A 101 8.95 -3.15 -0.99
N THR A 102 9.13 -3.99 -2.01
CA THR A 102 8.49 -3.78 -3.32
C THR A 102 6.97 -3.79 -3.20
N MET A 103 6.44 -4.72 -2.40
CA MET A 103 5.00 -4.81 -2.14
C MET A 103 4.49 -3.61 -1.32
N ARG A 104 5.27 -3.14 -0.34
CA ARG A 104 5.01 -1.90 0.41
C ARG A 104 4.84 -0.71 -0.55
N ALA A 105 5.75 -0.57 -1.50
CA ALA A 105 5.70 0.48 -2.51
C ALA A 105 4.47 0.35 -3.43
N LYS A 106 4.12 -0.88 -3.85
CA LYS A 106 2.93 -1.14 -4.67
C LYS A 106 1.64 -0.72 -3.93
N ILE A 107 1.49 -1.14 -2.67
CA ILE A 107 0.33 -0.79 -1.83
C ILE A 107 0.23 0.71 -1.58
N ALA A 108 1.36 1.38 -1.39
CA ALA A 108 1.37 2.83 -1.20
C ALA A 108 0.82 3.57 -2.44
N ALA A 109 1.20 3.10 -3.64
CA ALA A 109 0.79 3.68 -4.92
C ALA A 109 -0.64 3.33 -5.34
N ASP A 110 -1.21 2.25 -4.80
CA ASP A 110 -2.53 1.78 -5.22
C ASP A 110 -3.67 2.64 -4.63
N THR A 111 -4.69 2.87 -5.46
CA THR A 111 -5.90 3.63 -5.14
C THR A 111 -7.17 2.81 -5.37
N ASP A 112 -7.05 1.64 -5.99
CA ASP A 112 -8.18 0.74 -6.21
C ASP A 112 -8.41 -0.14 -4.98
N LEU A 113 -9.64 -0.15 -4.49
CA LEU A 113 -9.97 -0.84 -3.24
C LEU A 113 -9.93 -2.36 -3.41
N GLU A 114 -10.31 -2.89 -4.57
CA GLU A 114 -10.32 -4.34 -4.80
C GLU A 114 -8.90 -4.88 -5.00
N THR A 115 -8.06 -4.14 -5.72
CA THR A 115 -6.63 -4.46 -5.88
C THR A 115 -5.90 -4.42 -4.54
N LEU A 116 -6.14 -3.38 -3.72
CA LEU A 116 -5.58 -3.29 -2.36
C LEU A 116 -5.98 -4.46 -1.45
N LYS A 117 -7.24 -4.91 -1.51
CA LYS A 117 -7.70 -6.08 -0.74
C LYS A 117 -7.01 -7.37 -1.20
N ALA A 118 -6.83 -7.54 -2.51
CA ALA A 118 -6.15 -8.70 -3.06
C ALA A 118 -4.67 -8.73 -2.64
N ASP A 119 -3.98 -7.59 -2.76
CA ASP A 119 -2.59 -7.45 -2.33
C ASP A 119 -2.44 -7.69 -0.83
N GLN A 120 -3.30 -7.09 0.00
CA GLN A 120 -3.32 -7.32 1.45
C GLN A 120 -3.52 -8.81 1.78
N ARG A 121 -4.44 -9.50 1.10
CA ARG A 121 -4.70 -10.93 1.32
C ARG A 121 -3.46 -11.76 0.99
N SER A 122 -2.78 -11.46 -0.11
CA SER A 122 -1.57 -12.19 -0.50
C SER A 122 -0.44 -12.08 0.53
N ILE A 123 -0.30 -10.92 1.19
CA ILE A 123 0.64 -10.74 2.31
C ILE A 123 0.25 -11.62 3.49
N ALA A 124 -1.01 -11.57 3.89
CA ALA A 124 -1.49 -12.29 5.06
C ALA A 124 -1.41 -13.81 4.88
N GLU A 125 -1.74 -14.34 3.70
CA GLU A 125 -1.66 -15.76 3.38
C GLU A 125 -0.21 -16.26 3.40
N SER A 126 0.70 -15.54 2.75
CA SER A 126 2.12 -15.88 2.75
C SER A 126 2.74 -15.77 4.14
N TYR A 127 2.33 -14.80 4.95
CA TYR A 127 2.77 -14.68 6.34
C TYR A 127 2.24 -15.82 7.23
N ARG A 128 0.99 -16.27 7.06
CA ARG A 128 0.45 -17.40 7.84
C ARG A 128 1.24 -18.69 7.63
N ILE A 129 1.59 -19.00 6.38
CA ILE A 129 2.45 -20.14 6.06
C ILE A 129 3.82 -19.95 6.73
N PHE A 130 4.38 -18.74 6.60
CA PHE A 130 5.66 -18.40 7.20
C PHE A 130 5.67 -18.51 8.74
N ALA A 131 4.63 -18.05 9.43
CA ALA A 131 4.50 -18.14 10.88
C ALA A 131 4.34 -19.58 11.38
N LEU A 132 3.79 -20.49 10.56
CA LEU A 132 3.68 -21.91 10.89
C LEU A 132 5.02 -22.67 10.80
N ILE A 133 5.92 -22.23 9.93
CA ILE A 133 7.23 -22.89 9.72
C ILE A 133 8.37 -22.23 10.51
N MET A 134 8.15 -21.03 11.05
CA MET A 134 9.11 -20.29 11.84
C MET A 134 9.03 -20.71 13.30
N PRO A 135 10.11 -21.25 13.90
CA PRO A 135 10.15 -21.67 15.29
C PRO A 135 10.22 -20.50 16.30
#